data_AF-A0A852VWL0-F1
#
_entry.id   AF-A0A852VWL0-F1
#
_cell.length_a   1.000
_cell.length_b   1.000
_cell.length_c   1.000
_cell.angle_alpha   90.00
_cell.angle_beta   90.00
_cell.angle_gamma   90.00
#
_symmetry.space_group_name_H-M   'P 1'
#
loop_
_entity.id
_entity.type
_entity.pdbx_description
1 polymer ?
#
loop_
_entity_poly.entity_id
_entity_poly.type
_entity_poly.pdbx_seq_one_letter_code
_entity_poly.pdbx_strand_id
1 'polypeptide(L)'
;MTPDPRPGGRIDIDRDAVRRDLMKLVLTIVELLRQLMERQALRRVEQGDLTDDEVEDLGSALMHLEEAMDELTAEFGLTAADLNLELGPLGPLLPRHRS
;
A
#
# COMPACT_ATOMS: atom_id res chain seq x y z
N MET A 1 -31.93 14.70 42.68
CA MET A 1 -31.37 14.95 41.33
C MET A 1 -29.86 14.92 41.45
N THR A 2 -29.26 13.74 41.32
CA THR A 2 -27.80 13.54 41.27
C THR A 2 -27.37 13.59 39.80
N PRO A 3 -26.34 14.36 39.43
CA PRO A 3 -25.88 14.40 38.06
C PRO A 3 -25.21 13.08 37.67
N ASP A 4 -25.54 12.69 36.45
CA ASP A 4 -25.10 11.52 35.69
C ASP A 4 -23.56 11.51 35.49
N PRO A 5 -22.84 10.40 35.78
CA PRO A 5 -21.43 10.29 35.44
C PRO A 5 -21.28 10.17 33.92
N ARG A 6 -20.84 11.25 33.28
CA ARG A 6 -20.44 11.23 31.86
C ARG A 6 -19.41 10.12 31.65
N PRO A 7 -19.65 9.14 30.76
CA PRO A 7 -18.64 8.14 30.46
C PRO A 7 -17.49 8.86 29.77
N GLY A 8 -16.38 9.00 30.50
CA GLY A 8 -15.09 9.31 29.90
C GLY A 8 -14.78 8.20 28.92
N GLY A 9 -15.07 8.44 27.65
CA GLY A 9 -14.69 7.57 26.55
C GLY A 9 -13.18 7.49 26.54
N ARG A 10 -12.63 6.50 27.24
CA ARG A 10 -11.33 5.94 26.88
C ARG A 10 -11.47 5.63 25.40
N ILE A 11 -10.66 6.29 24.58
CA ILE A 11 -10.45 5.86 23.21
C ILE A 11 -9.81 4.48 23.36
N ASP A 12 -10.64 3.46 23.43
CA ASP A 12 -10.23 2.06 23.38
C ASP A 12 -9.88 1.82 21.92
N ILE A 13 -8.70 2.34 21.55
CA ILE A 13 -8.11 2.11 20.26
C ILE A 13 -7.90 0.61 20.20
N ASP A 14 -8.76 -0.07 19.44
CA ASP A 14 -8.59 -1.48 19.13
C ASP A 14 -7.19 -1.64 18.52
N ARG A 15 -6.31 -2.24 19.32
CA ARG A 15 -4.89 -2.41 18.99
C ARG A 15 -4.72 -3.23 17.72
N ASP A 16 -5.64 -4.15 17.46
CA ASP A 16 -5.61 -4.97 16.26
C ASP A 16 -6.09 -4.18 15.05
N ALA A 17 -7.07 -3.30 15.21
CA ALA A 17 -7.48 -2.36 14.16
C ALA A 17 -6.34 -1.41 13.77
N VAL A 18 -5.66 -0.80 14.75
CA VAL A 18 -4.53 0.09 14.44
C VAL A 18 -3.36 -0.65 13.80
N ARG A 19 -3.10 -1.90 14.22
CA ARG A 19 -2.08 -2.73 13.55
C ARG A 19 -2.43 -2.95 12.07
N ARG A 20 -3.68 -3.28 11.76
CA ARG A 20 -4.16 -3.46 10.38
C ARG A 20 -4.08 -2.17 9.57
N ASP A 21 -4.49 -1.04 10.14
CA ASP A 21 -4.47 0.26 9.45
C ASP A 21 -3.04 0.75 9.16
N LEU A 22 -2.12 0.55 10.11
CA LEU A 22 -0.70 0.85 9.89
C LEU A 22 -0.10 -0.05 8.82
N MET A 23 -0.45 -1.34 8.81
CA MET A 23 0.04 -2.26 7.78
C MET A 23 -0.49 -1.87 6.39
N LYS A 24 -1.78 -1.51 6.30
CA LYS A 24 -2.38 -0.97 5.08
C LYS A 24 -1.62 0.25 4.56
N LEU A 25 -1.23 1.19 5.44
CA LEU A 25 -0.42 2.35 5.06
C LEU A 25 0.97 1.95 4.52
N VAL A 26 1.67 1.05 5.22
CA VAL A 26 2.99 0.56 4.79
C VAL A 26 2.90 -0.12 3.42
N LEU A 27 1.96 -1.05 3.26
CA LEU A 27 1.74 -1.76 2.00
C LEU A 27 1.36 -0.80 0.87
N THR A 28 0.57 0.24 1.16
CA THR A 28 0.27 1.29 0.17
C THR A 28 1.53 2.04 -0.27
N ILE A 29 2.43 2.38 0.65
CA ILE A 29 3.69 3.05 0.31
C ILE A 29 4.57 2.14 -0.54
N VAL A 30 4.68 0.86 -0.19
CA VAL A 30 5.43 -0.12 -0.96
C VAL A 30 4.87 -0.25 -2.38
N GLU A 31 3.55 -0.31 -2.53
CA GLU A 31 2.89 -0.37 -3.83
C GLU A 31 3.14 0.89 -4.68
N LEU A 32 3.12 2.07 -4.07
CA LEU A 32 3.48 3.31 -4.76
C LEU A 32 4.93 3.31 -5.25
N LEU A 33 5.85 2.78 -4.43
CA LEU A 33 7.25 2.63 -4.82
C LEU A 33 7.40 1.61 -5.96
N ARG A 34 6.67 0.48 -5.92
CA ARG A 34 6.63 -0.51 -7.01
C ARG A 34 6.22 0.14 -8.33
N GLN A 35 5.10 0.87 -8.33
CA GLN A 35 4.59 1.58 -9.52
C GLN A 35 5.57 2.63 -10.03
N LEU A 36 6.21 3.38 -9.13
CA LEU A 36 7.22 4.37 -9.51
C LEU A 36 8.43 3.71 -10.18
N MET A 37 8.92 2.62 -9.60
CA MET A 37 10.05 1.85 -10.11
C MET A 37 9.73 1.23 -11.47
N GLU A 38 8.55 0.62 -11.64
CA GLU A 38 8.08 0.08 -12.91
C GLU A 38 8.02 1.17 -14.01
N ARG A 39 7.49 2.35 -13.66
CA ARG A 39 7.44 3.48 -14.60
C ARG A 39 8.83 4.02 -14.93
N GLN A 40 9.79 3.97 -14.00
CA GLN A 40 11.17 4.38 -14.25
C GLN A 40 11.91 3.34 -15.11
N ALA A 41 11.69 2.06 -14.87
CA ALA A 41 12.18 0.94 -15.65
C ALA A 41 11.85 1.14 -17.12
N LEU A 42 10.56 1.27 -17.43
CA LEU A 42 10.06 1.48 -18.79
C LEU A 42 10.73 2.67 -19.47
N ARG A 43 10.84 3.81 -18.77
CA ARG A 43 11.50 5.01 -19.33
C ARG A 43 12.97 4.79 -19.63
N ARG A 44 13.71 4.10 -18.77
CA ARG A 44 15.14 3.84 -18.98
C ARG A 44 15.36 2.83 -20.11
N VAL A 45 14.50 1.83 -20.23
CA VAL A 45 14.52 0.89 -21.36
C VAL A 45 14.28 1.63 -22.68
N GLU A 46 13.26 2.50 -22.74
CA GLU A 46 12.98 3.32 -23.93
C GLU A 46 14.14 4.26 -24.30
N GLN A 47 14.90 4.73 -23.31
CA GLN A 47 16.05 5.62 -23.49
C GLN A 47 17.36 4.87 -23.80
N GLY A 48 17.38 3.53 -23.69
CA GLY A 48 18.58 2.72 -23.83
C GLY A 48 19.54 2.84 -22.65
N ASP A 49 19.05 3.30 -21.50
CA ASP A 49 19.83 3.54 -20.27
C ASP A 49 20.02 2.28 -19.42
N LEU A 50 19.50 1.12 -19.86
CA LEU A 50 19.64 -0.18 -19.20
C LEU A 50 20.11 -1.23 -20.21
N THR A 51 20.96 -2.16 -19.77
CA THR A 51 21.31 -3.36 -20.53
C THR A 51 20.18 -4.39 -20.45
N ASP A 52 20.14 -5.35 -21.39
CA ASP A 52 19.13 -6.42 -21.38
C ASP A 52 19.14 -7.22 -20.06
N ASP A 53 20.33 -7.50 -19.51
CA ASP A 53 20.49 -8.19 -18.22
C ASP A 53 19.90 -7.36 -17.06
N GLU A 54 20.11 -6.04 -17.05
CA GLU A 54 19.55 -5.14 -16.02
C GLU A 54 18.02 -5.06 -16.10
N VAL A 55 17.43 -5.24 -17.29
CA VAL A 55 15.98 -5.31 -17.48
C VAL A 55 15.41 -6.61 -16.91
N GLU A 56 16.06 -7.75 -17.17
CA GLU A 56 15.65 -9.04 -16.61
C GLU A 56 15.74 -9.05 -15.08
N ASP A 57 16.84 -8.55 -14.52
CA ASP A 57 17.04 -8.44 -13.07
C ASP A 57 15.96 -7.57 -12.41
N LEU A 58 15.62 -6.45 -13.05
CA LEU A 58 14.58 -5.54 -12.57
C LEU A 58 13.18 -6.18 -12.65
N GLY A 59 12.88 -6.90 -13.72
CA GLY A 59 11.65 -7.68 -13.85
C GLY A 59 11.50 -8.72 -12.74
N SER A 60 12.56 -9.49 -12.50
CA SER A 60 12.62 -10.49 -11.42
C SER A 60 12.43 -9.87 -10.03
N ALA A 61 13.07 -8.73 -9.76
CA ALA A 61 12.90 -8.02 -8.49
C ALA A 61 11.46 -7.53 -8.27
N LEU A 62 10.79 -7.05 -9.33
CA LEU A 62 9.40 -6.61 -9.26
C LEU A 62 8.43 -7.78 -9.03
N MET A 63 8.69 -8.95 -9.63
CA MET A 63 7.89 -10.16 -9.40
C MET A 63 8.01 -10.65 -7.96
N HIS A 64 9.21 -10.73 -7.40
CA HIS A 64 9.39 -11.09 -5.99
C HIS A 64 8.73 -10.10 -5.02
N LEU A 65 8.71 -8.82 -5.38
CA LEU A 65 8.01 -7.80 -4.60
C LEU A 65 6.49 -8.02 -4.63
N GLU A 66 5.92 -8.37 -5.79
CA GLU A 66 4.50 -8.70 -5.92
C GLU A 66 4.13 -9.93 -5.08
N GLU A 67 4.93 -11.00 -5.13
CA GLU A 67 4.73 -12.20 -4.29
C GLU A 67 4.76 -11.88 -2.79
N ALA A 68 5.74 -11.09 -2.34
CA ALA A 68 5.82 -10.67 -0.93
C ALA A 68 4.63 -9.80 -0.51
N MET A 69 4.10 -8.97 -1.42
CA MET A 69 2.91 -8.16 -1.18
C MET A 69 1.66 -9.03 -1.05
N ASP A 70 1.52 -10.07 -1.87
CA ASP A 70 0.42 -11.03 -1.79
C ASP A 70 0.45 -11.81 -0.46
N GLU A 71 1.62 -12.26 -0.02
CA GLU A 71 1.78 -12.94 1.26
C GLU A 71 1.41 -12.04 2.45
N LEU A 72 1.92 -10.80 2.47
CA LEU A 72 1.64 -9.84 3.54
C LEU A 72 0.19 -9.37 3.54
N THR A 73 -0.42 -9.13 2.38
CA THR A 73 -1.84 -8.76 2.33
C THR A 73 -2.72 -9.90 2.88
N ALA A 74 -2.41 -11.15 2.51
CA ALA A 74 -3.12 -12.32 3.03
C ALA A 74 -2.98 -12.48 4.55
N GLU A 75 -1.77 -12.29 5.12
CA GLU A 75 -1.53 -12.36 6.57
C GLU A 75 -2.38 -11.35 7.36
N PHE A 76 -2.59 -10.15 6.81
CA PHE A 76 -3.33 -9.08 7.47
C PHE A 76 -4.81 -9.01 7.08
N GLY A 77 -5.29 -9.96 6.25
CA GLY A 77 -6.67 -9.98 5.77
C GLY A 77 -7.03 -8.78 4.90
N LEU A 78 -6.04 -8.24 4.19
CA LEU A 78 -6.17 -7.10 3.29
C LEU A 78 -6.27 -7.62 1.85
N THR A 79 -6.94 -6.84 0.99
CA THR A 79 -6.96 -7.08 -0.45
C THR A 79 -6.11 -6.04 -1.18
N ALA A 80 -5.75 -6.30 -2.44
CA ALA A 80 -5.12 -5.27 -3.29
C ALA A 80 -5.95 -3.98 -3.38
N ALA A 81 -7.29 -4.09 -3.32
CA ALA A 81 -8.19 -2.95 -3.27
C ALA A 81 -8.08 -2.14 -1.97
N ASP A 82 -7.68 -2.78 -0.86
CA ASP A 82 -7.45 -2.09 0.41
C ASP A 82 -6.17 -1.26 0.40
N LEU A 83 -5.18 -1.59 -0.43
CA LEU A 83 -3.97 -0.79 -0.62
C LEU A 83 -4.26 0.50 -1.40
N ASN A 84 -5.44 0.57 -2.01
CA ASN A 84 -5.94 1.79 -2.61
C ASN A 84 -6.57 2.67 -1.52
N LEU A 85 -5.73 3.31 -0.71
CA LEU A 85 -6.15 4.17 0.40
C LEU A 85 -6.97 5.38 -0.10
N GLU A 86 -8.24 5.48 0.30
CA GLU A 86 -8.88 6.79 0.46
C GLU A 86 -8.43 7.39 1.79
N LEU A 87 -7.54 8.38 1.72
CA LEU A 87 -6.97 9.07 2.88
C LEU A 87 -7.94 10.06 3.55
N GLY A 88 -9.23 9.73 3.60
CA GLY A 88 -10.27 10.63 4.12
C GLY A 88 -10.20 12.01 3.46
N PRO A 89 -9.94 13.11 4.19
CA PRO A 89 -9.88 14.48 3.64
C PRO A 89 -8.81 14.70 2.54
N LEU A 90 -7.91 13.74 2.32
CA LEU A 90 -6.88 13.79 1.27
C LEU A 90 -7.28 13.02 -0.01
N GLY A 91 -8.42 12.33 -0.04
CA GLY A 91 -8.91 11.60 -1.23
C GLY A 91 -8.15 10.29 -1.54
N PRO A 92 -8.50 9.59 -2.64
CA PRO A 92 -7.85 8.34 -3.06
C PRO A 92 -6.40 8.55 -3.51
N LEU A 93 -5.48 7.71 -3.02
CA LEU A 93 -4.06 7.74 -3.40
C LEU A 93 -3.79 7.14 -4.78
N LEU A 94 -4.55 6.12 -5.23
CA LEU A 94 -4.39 5.56 -6.57
C LEU A 94 -5.54 5.98 -7.49
N PRO A 95 -5.25 6.29 -8.76
CA PRO A 95 -6.27 6.58 -9.76
C PRO A 95 -7.14 5.34 -9.99
N ARG A 96 -8.46 5.52 -9.92
CA ARG A 96 -9.42 4.48 -10.35
C ARG A 96 -9.31 4.34 -11.86
N HIS A 97 -8.92 3.16 -12.34
CA HIS A 97 -8.97 2.85 -13.77
C HIS A 97 -10.43 2.94 -14.22
N ARG A 98 -10.73 3.94 -15.06
CA ARG A 98 -12.07 4.17 -15.62
C ARG A 98 -12.21 3.30 -16.86
N SER A 99 -13.15 2.35 -16.83
CA SER A 99 -13.72 1.73 -18.05
C SER A 99 -14.55 2.73 -18.84
#